data_AF-A0A377CAU4-F1
#
_entry.id   AF-A0A377CAU4-F1
#
_cell.length_a   1.000
_cell.length_b   1.000
_cell.length_c   1.000
_cell.angle_alpha   90.00
_cell.angle_beta   90.00
_cell.angle_gamma   90.00
#
_symmetry.space_group_name_H-M   'P 1'
#
loop_
_entity.id
_entity.type
_entity.pdbx_description
1 polymer ?
#
loop_
_entity_poly.entity_id
_entity_poly.type
_entity_poly.pdbx_seq_one_letter_code
_entity_poly.pdbx_strand_id
1 'polypeptide(L)'
;MQIKRSIEKIPGGMMLVPLFLGALCHTFSPGAGKYFGSFTNGMITGTVPILAVWFFCMGASIKLSATGTVLRKSGTLVVTKIAVAWVVAAIASRIIPEHGVEVGFFAGLSTLALVAAMDMTNGGLYASIMQQYGTKEEAGAFVLMSLESGPLMTMIILGTAGIASFEPHVFVGAVLPFLVGFALGNLDPELREFSAKRCKR
;
A
#
# COMPACT_ATOMS: atom_id res chain seq x y z
N MET A 1 19.52 9.68 24.45
CA MET A 1 19.16 10.21 23.11
C MET A 1 17.67 9.97 22.87
N GLN A 2 16.89 10.97 22.45
CA GLN A 2 15.46 10.78 22.14
C GLN A 2 15.24 10.61 20.64
N ILE A 3 15.61 9.44 20.10
CA ILE A 3 15.57 9.12 18.66
C ILE A 3 14.18 9.37 18.07
N LYS A 4 13.14 8.85 18.74
CA LYS A 4 11.73 9.06 18.34
C LYS A 4 11.38 10.54 18.20
N ARG A 5 11.73 11.35 19.20
CA ARG A 5 11.41 12.79 19.22
C ARG A 5 12.15 13.57 18.13
N SER A 6 13.34 13.11 17.73
CA SER A 6 14.06 13.68 16.58
C SER A 6 13.40 13.31 15.25
N ILE A 7 12.94 12.07 15.11
CA ILE A 7 12.24 11.59 13.91
C ILE A 7 10.89 12.29 13.73
N GLU A 8 10.14 12.52 14.82
CA GLU A 8 8.84 13.20 14.79
C GLU A 8 8.93 14.68 14.38
N LYS A 9 10.12 15.28 14.31
CA LYS A 9 10.31 16.63 13.75
C LYS A 9 10.06 16.67 12.24
N ILE A 10 10.17 15.52 11.57
CA ILE A 10 9.90 15.39 10.14
C ILE A 10 8.43 14.97 10.00
N PRO A 11 7.59 15.67 9.21
CA PRO A 11 6.23 15.23 8.92
C PRO A 11 6.24 13.83 8.31
N GLY A 12 5.54 12.87 8.93
CA GLY A 12 5.59 11.46 8.51
C GLY A 12 6.93 10.74 8.77
N GLY A 13 7.84 11.35 9.54
CA GLY A 13 9.20 10.86 9.76
C GLY A 13 9.26 9.46 10.37
N MET A 14 8.29 9.10 11.22
CA MET A 14 8.17 7.77 11.82
C MET A 14 8.08 6.63 10.79
N MET A 15 7.69 6.96 9.56
CA MET A 15 7.59 6.01 8.47
C MET A 15 8.64 6.27 7.38
N LEU A 16 8.88 7.54 7.03
CA LEU A 16 9.85 7.92 5.98
C LEU A 16 11.29 7.56 6.36
N VAL A 17 11.69 7.80 7.61
CA VAL A 17 13.06 7.54 8.07
C VAL A 17 13.38 6.04 8.05
N PRO A 18 12.55 5.13 8.62
CA PRO A 18 12.79 3.70 8.50
C PRO A 18 12.81 3.18 7.06
N LEU A 19 11.91 3.66 6.19
CA LEU A 19 11.88 3.28 4.77
C LEU A 19 13.18 3.64 4.06
N PHE A 20 13.65 4.88 4.26
CA PHE A 20 14.89 5.35 3.65
C PHE A 20 16.11 4.57 4.16
N LEU A 21 16.19 4.31 5.46
CA LEU A 21 17.25 3.47 6.03
C LEU A 21 17.20 2.04 5.48
N GLY A 22 16.01 1.45 5.36
CA GLY A 22 15.83 0.13 4.76
C GLY A 22 16.31 0.08 3.30
N ALA A 23 15.98 1.10 2.51
CA ALA A 23 16.44 1.23 1.13
C ALA A 23 17.97 1.36 1.04
N LEU A 24 18.61 2.14 1.92
CA LEU A 24 20.07 2.23 1.98
C LEU A 24 20.69 0.89 2.36
N CYS A 25 20.16 0.19 3.37
CA CYS A 25 20.63 -1.13 3.77
C CYS A 25 20.54 -2.14 2.61
N HIS A 26 19.43 -2.15 1.87
CA HIS A 26 19.26 -3.03 0.71
C HIS A 26 20.20 -2.64 -0.45
N THR A 27 20.45 -1.34 -0.64
CA THR A 27 21.34 -0.84 -1.70
C THR A 27 22.81 -1.21 -1.45
N PHE A 28 23.29 -1.01 -0.21
CA PHE A 28 24.70 -1.26 0.13
C PHE A 28 24.98 -2.70 0.58
N SER A 29 23.96 -3.43 1.05
CA SER A 29 24.11 -4.81 1.53
C SER A 29 22.91 -5.69 1.13
N PRO A 30 22.70 -5.95 -0.17
CA PRO A 30 21.57 -6.76 -0.65
C PRO A 30 21.61 -8.21 -0.15
N GLY A 31 22.79 -8.72 0.21
CA GLY A 31 22.98 -10.07 0.74
C GLY A 31 22.76 -10.20 2.26
N ALA A 32 22.49 -9.11 2.98
CA ALA A 32 22.43 -9.10 4.44
C ALA A 32 21.45 -10.15 5.00
N GLY A 33 20.27 -10.27 4.40
CA GLY A 33 19.26 -11.26 4.83
C GLY A 33 19.83 -12.67 4.80
N LYS A 34 20.37 -13.11 3.65
CA LYS A 34 20.97 -14.44 3.50
C LYS A 34 22.17 -14.65 4.41
N TYR A 35 22.99 -13.61 4.61
CA TYR A 35 24.16 -13.66 5.47
C TYR A 35 23.81 -13.91 6.94
N PHE A 36 22.82 -13.19 7.48
CA PHE A 36 22.41 -13.35 8.88
C PHE A 36 21.46 -14.54 9.11
N GLY A 37 20.72 -14.97 8.08
CA GLY A 37 19.78 -16.09 8.20
C GLY A 37 18.67 -15.86 9.24
N SER A 38 18.01 -16.95 9.63
CA SER A 38 17.06 -17.00 10.76
C SER A 38 16.02 -15.85 10.74
N PHE A 39 15.70 -15.28 11.90
CA PHE A 39 14.72 -14.20 12.07
C PHE A 39 15.07 -12.94 11.27
N THR A 40 16.35 -12.59 11.12
CA THR A 40 16.78 -11.42 10.34
C THR A 40 16.44 -11.59 8.87
N ASN A 41 16.73 -12.76 8.28
CA ASN A 41 16.33 -13.08 6.91
C ASN A 41 14.80 -13.10 6.78
N GLY A 42 14.11 -13.70 7.74
CA GLY A 42 12.65 -13.76 7.77
C GLY A 42 12.01 -12.38 7.78
N MET A 43 12.55 -11.42 8.53
CA MET A 43 12.07 -10.03 8.52
C MET A 43 12.36 -9.30 7.21
N ILE A 44 13.56 -9.48 6.63
CA ILE A 44 13.97 -8.79 5.40
C ILE A 44 13.20 -9.33 4.18
N THR A 45 12.97 -10.65 4.10
CA THR A 45 12.35 -11.31 2.95
C THR A 45 10.84 -11.57 3.13
N GLY A 46 10.32 -11.44 4.35
CA GLY A 46 8.93 -11.74 4.71
C GLY A 46 7.92 -10.66 4.34
N THR A 47 8.15 -9.89 3.28
CA THR A 47 7.29 -8.77 2.88
C THR A 47 5.85 -9.21 2.64
N VAL A 48 5.64 -10.34 1.96
CA VAL A 48 4.30 -10.86 1.64
C VAL A 48 3.52 -11.27 2.90
N PRO A 49 4.06 -12.09 3.83
CA PRO A 49 3.40 -12.37 5.11
C PRO A 49 3.09 -11.12 5.94
N ILE A 50 4.01 -10.16 6.01
CA ILE A 50 3.81 -8.91 6.74
C ILE A 50 2.63 -8.12 6.16
N LEU A 51 2.57 -8.00 4.82
CA LEU A 51 1.46 -7.35 4.13
C LEU A 51 0.13 -8.10 4.34
N ALA A 52 0.13 -9.43 4.35
CA ALA A 52 -1.07 -10.22 4.60
C ALA A 52 -1.65 -9.97 6.01
N VAL A 53 -0.79 -9.96 7.03
CA VAL A 53 -1.20 -9.62 8.42
C VAL A 53 -1.71 -8.19 8.49
N TRP A 54 -1.06 -7.25 7.79
CA TRP A 54 -1.49 -5.87 7.73
C TRP A 54 -2.88 -5.72 7.06
N PHE A 55 -3.13 -6.39 5.93
CA PHE A 55 -4.43 -6.40 5.27
C PHE A 55 -5.53 -7.00 6.15
N PHE A 56 -5.23 -8.09 6.86
CA PHE A 56 -6.15 -8.66 7.84
C PHE A 56 -6.52 -7.64 8.92
N CYS A 57 -5.52 -7.02 9.53
CA CYS A 57 -5.72 -6.02 10.57
C CYS A 57 -6.52 -4.81 10.07
N MET A 58 -6.21 -4.36 8.84
CA MET A 58 -6.94 -3.28 8.20
C MET A 58 -8.41 -3.66 8.01
N GLY A 59 -8.70 -4.82 7.43
CA GLY A 59 -10.06 -5.35 7.26
C GLY A 59 -10.81 -5.41 8.57
N ALA A 60 -10.21 -5.99 9.60
CA ALA A 60 -10.81 -6.10 10.94
C ALA A 60 -11.13 -4.75 11.58
N SER A 61 -10.41 -3.68 11.20
CA SER A 61 -10.64 -2.35 11.75
C SER A 61 -11.83 -1.60 11.14
N ILE A 62 -12.39 -2.08 10.02
CA ILE A 62 -13.47 -1.40 9.28
C ILE A 62 -14.83 -1.79 9.84
N LYS A 63 -15.66 -0.80 10.16
CA LYS A 63 -17.05 -0.98 10.57
C LYS A 63 -17.98 -0.86 9.36
N LEU A 64 -18.82 -1.86 9.13
CA LEU A 64 -19.79 -1.87 8.00
C LEU A 64 -20.65 -0.60 7.94
N SER A 65 -21.11 -0.10 9.10
CA SER A 65 -21.93 1.11 9.19
C SER A 65 -21.20 2.41 8.82
N ALA A 66 -19.87 2.41 8.87
CA ALA A 66 -19.04 3.58 8.52
C ALA A 66 -18.62 3.56 7.04
N THR A 67 -18.64 2.38 6.39
CA THR A 67 -18.22 2.18 5.00
C THR A 67 -18.95 3.11 4.03
N GLY A 68 -20.28 3.25 4.14
CA GLY A 68 -21.06 4.10 3.24
C GLY A 68 -20.70 5.59 3.30
N THR A 69 -20.52 6.14 4.51
CA THR A 69 -20.12 7.54 4.71
C THR A 69 -18.71 7.80 4.20
N VAL A 70 -17.79 6.86 4.45
CA VAL A 70 -16.40 6.94 4.00
C VAL A 70 -16.34 6.85 2.47
N LEU A 71 -17.10 5.93 1.85
CA LEU A 71 -17.21 5.81 0.39
C LEU A 71 -17.80 7.06 -0.26
N ARG A 72 -18.81 7.68 0.35
CA ARG A 72 -19.40 8.93 -0.16
C ARG A 72 -18.44 10.11 -0.07
N LYS A 73 -17.63 10.19 0.99
CA LYS A 73 -16.72 11.33 1.22
C LYS A 73 -15.38 11.19 0.49
N SER A 74 -14.85 9.98 0.36
CA SER A 74 -13.50 9.75 -0.20
C SER A 74 -13.51 8.97 -1.52
N GLY A 75 -14.67 8.50 -1.96
CA GLY A 75 -14.82 7.74 -3.20
C GLY A 75 -14.40 8.52 -4.45
N THR A 76 -14.69 9.82 -4.52
CA THR A 76 -14.25 10.66 -5.64
C THR A 76 -12.73 10.64 -5.81
N LEU A 77 -11.98 10.64 -4.70
CA LEU A 77 -10.52 10.64 -4.71
C LEU A 77 -9.98 9.30 -5.22
N VAL A 78 -10.54 8.19 -4.74
CA VAL A 78 -10.19 6.83 -5.17
C VAL A 78 -10.54 6.61 -6.64
N VAL A 79 -11.75 6.97 -7.07
CA VAL A 79 -12.21 6.80 -8.45
C VAL A 79 -11.36 7.64 -9.41
N THR A 80 -11.12 8.91 -9.08
CA THR A 80 -10.30 9.79 -9.92
C THR A 80 -8.89 9.23 -10.06
N LYS A 81 -8.30 8.75 -8.96
CA LYS A 81 -6.96 8.18 -8.96
C LYS A 81 -6.86 6.91 -9.82
N ILE A 82 -7.73 5.93 -9.60
CA ILE A 82 -7.77 4.68 -10.39
C ILE A 82 -8.01 4.99 -11.87
N ALA A 83 -8.95 5.90 -12.18
CA ALA A 83 -9.25 6.27 -13.55
C ALA A 83 -8.04 6.93 -14.24
N VAL A 84 -7.35 7.86 -13.56
CA VAL A 84 -6.15 8.51 -14.09
C VAL A 84 -5.02 7.48 -14.27
N ALA A 85 -4.79 6.61 -13.28
CA ALA A 85 -3.78 5.55 -13.38
C ALA A 85 -4.07 4.59 -14.55
N TRP A 86 -5.34 4.23 -14.75
CA TRP A 86 -5.78 3.40 -15.88
C TRP A 86 -5.58 4.08 -17.23
N VAL A 87 -5.94 5.37 -17.35
CA VAL A 87 -5.72 6.13 -18.59
C VAL A 87 -4.22 6.21 -18.90
N VAL A 88 -3.39 6.48 -17.89
CA VAL A 88 -1.93 6.48 -18.05
C VAL A 88 -1.43 5.10 -18.47
N ALA A 89 -1.91 4.01 -17.86
CA ALA A 89 -1.57 2.64 -18.26
C ALA A 89 -1.93 2.35 -19.72
N ALA A 90 -3.15 2.71 -20.12
CA ALA A 90 -3.67 2.49 -21.47
C ALA A 90 -2.88 3.28 -22.53
N ILE A 91 -2.42 4.49 -22.20
CA ILE A 91 -1.56 5.28 -23.10
C ILE A 91 -0.13 4.72 -23.11
N ALA A 92 0.46 4.51 -21.94
CA ALA A 92 1.83 4.04 -21.78
C ALA A 92 2.05 2.66 -22.42
N SER A 93 1.08 1.75 -22.33
CA SER A 93 1.13 0.44 -22.98
C SER A 93 1.31 0.49 -24.51
N ARG A 94 0.97 1.61 -25.15
CA ARG A 94 1.13 1.80 -26.60
C ARG A 94 2.42 2.50 -27.00
N ILE A 95 3.09 3.16 -26.04
CA ILE A 95 4.25 4.02 -26.29
C ILE A 95 5.53 3.40 -25.72
N ILE A 96 5.43 2.76 -24.57
CA ILE A 96 6.56 2.14 -23.86
C ILE A 96 6.66 0.68 -24.32
N PRO A 97 7.87 0.18 -24.68
CA PRO A 97 8.09 -1.23 -24.99
C PRO A 97 7.63 -2.14 -23.85
N GLU A 98 7.20 -3.36 -24.16
CA GLU A 98 6.70 -4.31 -23.15
C GLU A 98 7.72 -4.62 -22.05
N HIS A 99 9.01 -4.67 -22.38
CA HIS A 99 10.10 -4.89 -21.43
C HIS A 99 10.58 -3.61 -20.73
N GLY A 100 9.93 -2.47 -21.01
CA GLY A 100 10.36 -1.16 -20.56
C GLY A 100 11.52 -0.61 -21.38
N VAL A 101 11.99 0.57 -21.00
CA VAL A 101 13.16 1.20 -21.60
C VAL A 101 14.41 0.61 -20.93
N GLU A 102 15.29 0.00 -21.72
CA GLU A 102 16.48 -0.69 -21.20
C GLU A 102 17.74 0.19 -21.20
N VAL A 103 17.81 1.22 -22.04
CA VAL A 103 19.03 2.00 -22.29
C VAL A 103 18.77 3.50 -22.31
N GLY A 104 19.78 4.27 -21.90
CA GLY A 104 19.76 5.73 -21.90
C GLY A 104 19.16 6.33 -20.62
N PHE A 105 18.82 7.62 -20.69
CA PHE A 105 18.36 8.39 -19.53
C PHE A 105 17.07 7.84 -18.89
N PHE A 106 16.21 7.21 -19.68
CA PHE A 106 14.93 6.64 -19.23
C PHE A 106 15.03 5.15 -18.87
N ALA A 107 16.23 4.58 -18.73
CA ALA A 107 16.40 3.17 -18.38
C ALA A 107 15.64 2.82 -17.07
N GLY A 108 14.88 1.72 -17.09
CA GLY A 108 14.02 1.29 -15.99
C GLY A 108 12.60 1.88 -16.03
N LEU A 109 12.31 2.83 -16.93
CA LEU A 109 10.95 3.30 -17.15
C LEU A 109 10.14 2.20 -17.84
N SER A 110 9.10 1.73 -17.16
CA SER A 110 8.15 0.75 -17.69
C SER A 110 6.72 1.20 -17.43
N THR A 111 5.76 0.61 -18.14
CA THR A 111 4.34 0.86 -17.85
C THR A 111 3.99 0.43 -16.42
N LEU A 112 4.57 -0.68 -15.94
CA LEU A 112 4.45 -1.10 -14.54
C LEU A 112 4.96 -0.01 -13.59
N ALA A 113 6.14 0.57 -13.84
CA ALA A 113 6.70 1.62 -12.99
C ALA A 113 5.80 2.86 -12.93
N LEU A 114 5.22 3.28 -14.06
CA LEU A 114 4.27 4.40 -14.10
C LEU A 114 2.99 4.10 -13.34
N VAL A 115 2.42 2.91 -13.54
CA VAL A 115 1.20 2.50 -12.83
C VAL A 115 1.46 2.41 -11.33
N ALA A 116 2.57 1.77 -10.91
CA ALA A 116 2.93 1.72 -9.49
C ALA A 116 3.10 3.13 -8.90
N ALA A 117 3.74 4.06 -9.63
CA ALA A 117 3.93 5.43 -9.13
C ALA A 117 2.60 6.21 -8.99
N MET A 118 1.61 5.95 -9.85
CA MET A 118 0.32 6.65 -9.85
C MET A 118 -0.72 6.00 -8.94
N ASP A 119 -0.74 4.67 -8.88
CA ASP A 119 -1.72 3.85 -8.14
C ASP A 119 -1.26 3.60 -6.70
N MET A 120 0.04 3.54 -6.40
CA MET A 120 0.48 3.33 -5.02
C MET A 120 0.54 4.64 -4.24
N THR A 121 -0.37 4.80 -3.29
CA THR A 121 -0.24 5.82 -2.24
C THR A 121 0.27 5.22 -0.97
N ASN A 122 1.17 5.94 -0.30
CA ASN A 122 1.51 5.60 1.07
C ASN A 122 0.46 6.17 2.02
N GLY A 123 -0.51 5.32 2.40
CA GLY A 123 -1.58 5.74 3.30
C GLY A 123 -1.06 6.21 4.66
N GLY A 124 0.02 5.65 5.18
CA GLY A 124 0.61 6.07 6.47
C GLY A 124 1.13 7.50 6.41
N LEU A 125 1.79 7.88 5.31
CA LEU A 125 2.20 9.27 5.08
C LEU A 125 0.96 10.17 4.96
N TYR A 126 -0.02 9.78 4.15
CA TYR A 126 -1.27 10.52 3.97
C TYR A 126 -1.96 10.78 5.32
N ALA A 127 -2.15 9.74 6.14
CA ALA A 127 -2.77 9.87 7.45
C ALA A 127 -1.98 10.81 8.37
N SER A 128 -0.64 10.71 8.37
CA SER A 128 0.20 11.55 9.23
C SER A 128 0.13 13.04 8.85
N ILE A 129 0.07 13.35 7.55
CA ILE A 129 -0.04 14.72 7.05
C ILE A 129 -1.46 15.24 7.28
N MET A 130 -2.48 14.45 6.98
CA MET A 130 -3.89 14.84 7.19
C MET A 130 -4.23 15.03 8.67
N GLN A 131 -3.58 14.32 9.59
CA GLN A 131 -3.74 14.58 11.03
C GLN A 131 -3.18 15.94 11.46
N GLN A 132 -2.15 16.44 10.78
CA GLN A 132 -1.50 17.72 11.10
C GLN A 132 -2.13 18.91 10.37
N TYR A 133 -2.54 18.71 9.12
CA TYR A 133 -2.93 19.79 8.21
C TYR A 133 -4.32 19.60 7.60
N GLY A 134 -4.94 18.43 7.73
CA GLY A 134 -6.23 18.10 7.14
C GLY A 134 -7.36 18.09 8.17
N THR A 135 -8.56 17.79 7.67
CA THR A 135 -9.76 17.58 8.49
C THR A 135 -9.83 16.15 9.03
N LYS A 136 -10.63 15.93 10.08
CA LYS A 136 -10.87 14.59 10.63
C LYS A 136 -11.47 13.64 9.59
N GLU A 137 -12.28 14.18 8.70
CA GLU A 137 -12.89 13.51 7.58
C GLU A 137 -11.87 13.05 6.55
N GLU A 138 -10.92 13.92 6.17
CA GLU A 138 -9.82 13.59 5.24
C GLU A 138 -8.84 12.61 5.87
N ALA A 139 -8.52 12.75 7.16
CA ALA A 139 -7.74 11.75 7.88
C ALA A 139 -8.45 10.37 7.90
N GLY A 140 -9.79 10.34 7.89
CA GLY A 140 -10.59 9.13 7.76
C GLY A 140 -10.58 8.48 6.37
N ALA A 141 -10.28 9.25 5.32
CA ALA A 141 -10.12 8.76 3.95
C ALA A 141 -8.98 7.74 3.81
N PHE A 142 -8.00 7.78 4.74
CA PHE A 142 -6.91 6.81 4.84
C PHE A 142 -7.42 5.37 4.78
N VAL A 143 -8.53 5.05 5.43
CA VAL A 143 -9.07 3.68 5.45
C VAL A 143 -9.44 3.21 4.04
N LEU A 144 -10.04 4.09 3.22
CA LEU A 144 -10.35 3.79 1.83
C LEU A 144 -9.10 3.74 0.96
N MET A 145 -8.16 4.66 1.17
CA MET A 145 -6.90 4.64 0.42
C MET A 145 -6.09 3.39 0.74
N SER A 146 -6.14 2.88 1.97
CA SER A 146 -5.45 1.64 2.33
C SER A 146 -6.05 0.40 1.64
N LEU A 147 -7.35 0.42 1.34
CA LEU A 147 -7.98 -0.62 0.51
C LEU A 147 -7.46 -0.60 -0.93
N GLU A 148 -7.21 0.60 -1.46
CA GLU A 148 -6.71 0.79 -2.81
C GLU A 148 -5.19 0.57 -2.91
N SER A 149 -4.43 0.96 -1.87
CA SER A 149 -2.97 0.88 -1.72
C SER A 149 -2.40 -0.56 -1.66
N GLY A 150 -3.13 -1.54 -2.16
CA GLY A 150 -2.71 -2.92 -2.29
C GLY A 150 -2.46 -3.37 -3.73
N PRO A 151 -1.95 -4.60 -3.92
CA PRO A 151 -1.70 -5.16 -5.24
C PRO A 151 -2.99 -5.29 -6.07
N LEU A 152 -4.17 -5.26 -5.43
CA LEU A 152 -5.47 -5.45 -6.06
C LEU A 152 -5.77 -4.45 -7.18
N MET A 153 -5.70 -3.14 -6.93
CA MET A 153 -6.07 -2.15 -7.94
C MET A 153 -5.06 -2.12 -9.08
N THR A 154 -3.77 -2.24 -8.76
CA THR A 154 -2.71 -2.38 -9.76
C THR A 154 -2.95 -3.60 -10.66
N MET A 155 -3.31 -4.76 -10.10
CA MET A 155 -3.63 -5.97 -10.89
C MET A 155 -4.85 -5.76 -11.80
N ILE A 156 -5.90 -5.08 -11.31
CA ILE A 156 -7.08 -4.74 -12.12
C ILE A 156 -6.69 -3.77 -13.25
N ILE A 157 -5.92 -2.73 -12.96
CA ILE A 157 -5.50 -1.73 -13.95
C ILE A 157 -4.65 -2.40 -15.04
N LEU A 158 -3.62 -3.15 -14.66
CA LEU A 158 -2.73 -3.82 -15.61
C LEU A 158 -3.46 -4.93 -16.39
N GLY A 159 -4.36 -5.66 -15.71
CA GLY A 159 -5.19 -6.70 -16.32
C GLY A 159 -6.15 -6.15 -17.37
N THR A 160 -6.88 -5.10 -17.03
CA THR A 160 -7.87 -4.48 -17.93
C THR A 160 -7.22 -3.61 -19.01
N ALA A 161 -6.02 -3.08 -18.78
CA ALA A 161 -5.23 -2.39 -19.81
C ALA A 161 -4.54 -3.36 -20.80
N GLY A 162 -4.65 -4.68 -20.60
CA GLY A 162 -4.07 -5.69 -21.48
C GLY A 162 -2.55 -5.86 -21.33
N ILE A 163 -1.98 -5.39 -20.22
CA ILE A 163 -0.52 -5.36 -19.97
C ILE A 163 -0.07 -6.63 -19.25
N ALA A 164 -0.93 -7.22 -18.42
CA ALA A 164 -0.62 -8.44 -17.67
C ALA A 164 -1.84 -9.35 -17.59
N SER A 165 -1.64 -10.67 -17.73
CA SER A 165 -2.67 -11.66 -17.44
C SER A 165 -2.48 -12.20 -16.03
N PHE A 166 -3.47 -12.00 -15.16
CA PHE A 166 -3.45 -12.55 -13.81
C PHE A 166 -4.42 -13.73 -13.70
N GLU A 167 -3.96 -14.80 -13.07
CA GLU A 167 -4.81 -15.94 -12.78
C GLU A 167 -5.83 -15.55 -11.69
N PRO A 168 -7.14 -15.81 -11.88
CA PRO A 168 -8.17 -15.37 -10.93
C PRO A 168 -7.94 -15.83 -9.48
N HIS A 169 -7.29 -16.98 -9.28
CA HIS A 169 -7.01 -17.50 -7.94
C HIS A 169 -5.93 -16.68 -7.20
N VAL A 170 -4.96 -16.08 -7.91
CA VAL A 170 -3.96 -15.17 -7.32
C VAL A 170 -4.64 -13.91 -6.81
N PHE A 171 -5.62 -13.40 -7.57
CA PHE A 171 -6.45 -12.28 -7.14
C PHE A 171 -7.23 -12.60 -5.86
N VAL A 172 -7.86 -13.78 -5.79
CA VAL A 172 -8.55 -14.23 -4.57
C VAL A 172 -7.57 -14.31 -3.39
N GLY A 173 -6.37 -14.87 -3.60
CA GLY A 173 -5.32 -14.96 -2.59
C GLY A 173 -4.89 -13.60 -2.02
N ALA A 174 -4.82 -12.57 -2.87
CA ALA A 174 -4.48 -11.20 -2.44
C ALA A 174 -5.59 -10.56 -1.59
N VAL A 175 -6.86 -10.90 -1.84
CA VAL A 175 -8.03 -10.31 -1.17
C VAL A 175 -8.43 -11.05 0.11
N LEU A 176 -8.11 -12.33 0.19
CA LEU A 176 -8.58 -13.21 1.25
C LEU A 176 -8.21 -12.74 2.66
N PRO A 177 -6.96 -12.33 2.97
CA PRO A 177 -6.61 -11.83 4.31
C PRO A 177 -7.48 -10.64 4.73
N PHE A 178 -7.73 -9.72 3.80
CA PHE A 178 -8.59 -8.55 4.03
C PHE A 178 -10.03 -8.96 4.35
N LEU A 179 -10.63 -9.86 3.56
CA LEU A 179 -12.01 -10.30 3.77
C LEU A 179 -12.19 -11.07 5.08
N VAL A 180 -11.24 -11.93 5.43
CA VAL A 180 -11.27 -12.67 6.70
C VAL A 180 -11.19 -11.69 7.87
N GLY A 181 -10.26 -10.73 7.81
CA GLY A 181 -10.18 -9.66 8.80
C GLY A 181 -11.50 -8.88 8.92
N PHE A 182 -12.04 -8.44 7.79
CA PHE A 182 -13.29 -7.69 7.72
C PHE A 182 -14.47 -8.44 8.34
N ALA A 183 -14.63 -9.72 8.02
CA ALA A 183 -15.67 -10.56 8.61
C ALA A 183 -15.51 -10.66 10.13
N LEU A 184 -14.31 -11.02 10.61
CA LEU A 184 -14.06 -11.21 12.04
C LEU A 184 -14.21 -9.91 12.85
N GLY A 185 -13.72 -8.77 12.36
CA GLY A 185 -13.86 -7.49 13.04
C GLY A 185 -15.29 -6.93 13.08
N ASN A 186 -16.19 -7.42 12.20
CA ASN A 186 -17.61 -7.09 12.29
C ASN A 186 -18.39 -8.10 13.15
N LEU A 187 -17.88 -9.32 13.34
CA LEU A 187 -18.43 -10.31 14.27
C LEU A 187 -18.02 -10.04 15.73
N ASP A 188 -16.80 -9.56 15.95
CA ASP A 188 -16.23 -9.30 17.28
C ASP A 188 -15.74 -7.84 17.41
N PRO A 189 -16.50 -6.98 18.13
CA PRO A 189 -16.09 -5.60 18.40
C PRO A 189 -14.78 -5.45 19.18
N GLU A 190 -14.43 -6.38 20.07
CA GLU A 190 -13.17 -6.34 20.83
C GLU A 190 -11.98 -6.65 19.93
N LEU A 191 -12.12 -7.64 19.06
CA LEU A 191 -11.11 -7.95 18.03
C LEU A 191 -10.88 -6.75 17.11
N ARG A 192 -11.97 -6.07 16.69
CA ARG A 192 -11.84 -4.84 15.91
C ARG A 192 -11.08 -3.76 16.66
N GLU A 193 -11.38 -3.55 17.95
CA GLU A 193 -10.70 -2.53 18.74
C GLU A 193 -9.21 -2.85 18.92
N PHE A 194 -8.88 -4.13 19.14
CA PHE A 194 -7.51 -4.62 19.16
C PHE A 194 -6.78 -4.31 17.85
N SER A 195 -7.34 -4.71 16.71
CA SER A 195 -6.75 -4.47 15.38
C SER A 195 -6.66 -2.97 15.06
N ALA A 196 -7.68 -2.18 15.40
CA ALA A 196 -7.70 -0.73 15.14
C ALA A 196 -6.65 0.03 15.96
N LYS A 197 -6.38 -0.36 17.22
CA LYS A 197 -5.39 0.32 18.07
C LYS A 197 -3.95 -0.11 17.79
N ARG A 198 -3.72 -1.39 17.47
CA ARG A 198 -2.37 -1.97 17.38
C ARG A 198 -1.81 -2.03 15.96
N CYS A 199 -2.65 -2.11 14.93
CA CYS A 199 -2.20 -2.24 13.54
C CYS A 199 -2.34 -0.97 12.67
N LYS A 200 -2.89 0.13 13.20
CA LYS A 200 -3.01 1.43 12.48
C LYS A 200 -1.88 2.44 12.78
N ARG A 201 -0.85 2.03 13.53
CA ARG A 201 0.30 2.90 13.85
C ARG A 201 1.43 2.72 12.87
#